data_AF-A0A2D5RU79-F1
#
_entry.id   AF-A0A2D5RU79-F1
#
_cell.length_a   1.000
_cell.length_b   1.000
_cell.length_c   1.000
_cell.angle_alpha   90.00
_cell.angle_beta   90.00
_cell.angle_gamma   90.00
#
_symmetry.space_group_name_H-M   'P 1'
#
loop_
_entity.id
_entity.type
_entity.pdbx_description
1 polymer ?
#
loop_
_entity_poly.entity_id
_entity_poly.type
_entity_poly.pdbx_seq_one_letter_code
_entity_poly.pdbx_strand_id
1 'polypeptide(L)'
;MRTFFFLILLATTTQTIATQQAPDVLLFEGKELRLTTSWAYPSPLETYYKQSGQTSPFKATGTALYRGHIATWLIENEYLYLNKVESNDKEIQPSEIGSKLGKKQSSNGSLSADWFSGVLKATELKYTETNDIFVADYYLNIQHGRILELVRLTREDYDNYEQNRANEDAQSKKVAITDLYQRYTDYYFRLSEPDEINWNGKALKLKTTSGMSPLLQLYNNDHLNWPFNWNNKSKTGAPNCKWYIDKDNRLFIDEIQLLTGSNIYKAEKSKLLLSEVIPKNDNEEALFANWVNGIFIFEEGNMVEENGYSSFKADFAHFVKIENGVLKEHYEIDATADMKQLESSSNQGLIKLFKEWKQKAEI
;
A
#
# COMPACT_ATOMS: atom_id res chain seq x y z
N MET A 1 6.74 45.48 26.59
CA MET A 1 7.69 44.78 25.71
C MET A 1 7.44 43.28 25.59
N ARG A 2 7.23 42.52 26.69
CA ARG A 2 6.94 41.06 26.61
C ARG A 2 5.70 40.68 25.80
N THR A 3 4.61 41.44 25.88
CA THR A 3 3.37 41.18 25.13
C THR A 3 3.50 41.43 23.63
N PHE A 4 4.40 42.33 23.22
CA PHE A 4 4.65 42.66 21.81
C PHE A 4 5.48 41.56 21.11
N PHE A 5 6.37 40.89 21.87
CA PHE A 5 7.18 39.78 21.35
C PHE A 5 6.34 38.52 21.07
N PHE A 6 5.30 38.25 21.87
CA PHE A 6 4.36 37.15 21.63
C PHE A 6 3.50 37.35 20.36
N LEU A 7 3.12 38.59 20.04
CA LEU A 7 2.37 38.91 18.82
C LEU A 7 3.20 38.74 17.54
N ILE A 8 4.50 39.02 17.60
CA ILE A 8 5.42 38.83 16.46
C ILE A 8 5.66 37.33 16.19
N LEU A 9 5.74 36.50 17.24
CA LEU A 9 5.90 35.05 17.09
C LEU A 9 4.64 34.35 16.53
N LEU A 10 3.45 34.89 16.78
CA LEU A 10 2.19 34.41 16.19
C LEU A 10 2.04 34.80 14.72
N ALA A 11 2.72 35.86 14.25
CA ALA A 11 2.69 36.29 12.86
C ALA A 11 3.62 35.48 11.94
N THR A 12 4.48 34.62 12.50
CA THR A 12 5.39 33.75 11.74
C THR A 12 4.92 32.30 11.72
N THR A 13 3.62 32.04 11.60
CA THR A 13 3.15 30.70 11.25
C THR A 13 3.59 30.41 9.82
N THR A 14 4.72 29.72 9.69
CA THR A 14 5.18 29.18 8.41
C THR A 14 4.06 28.32 7.87
N GLN A 15 3.49 28.71 6.73
CA GLN A 15 2.54 27.86 6.03
C GLN A 15 3.27 26.58 5.67
N THR A 16 2.97 25.50 6.36
CA THR A 16 3.41 24.16 5.99
C THR A 16 2.64 23.76 4.74
N ILE A 17 3.18 24.12 3.58
CA ILE A 17 2.62 23.69 2.31
C ILE A 17 2.92 22.20 2.19
N ALA A 18 1.89 21.37 2.19
CA ALA A 18 2.03 19.94 1.91
C ALA A 18 2.52 19.78 0.46
N THR A 19 3.74 19.28 0.30
CA THR A 19 4.31 19.05 -1.02
C THR A 19 3.62 17.86 -1.67
N GLN A 20 2.94 18.08 -2.80
CA GLN A 20 2.31 17.00 -3.54
C GLN A 20 3.38 16.07 -4.12
N GLN A 21 3.14 14.76 -4.04
CA GLN A 21 3.99 13.75 -4.68
C GLN A 21 4.05 13.98 -6.20
N ALA A 22 5.26 13.93 -6.75
CA ALA A 22 5.47 13.97 -8.19
C ALA A 22 4.78 12.75 -8.84
N PRO A 23 3.92 13.00 -9.83
CA PRO A 23 3.13 11.97 -10.48
C PRO A 23 4.00 11.09 -11.37
N ASP A 24 3.52 9.89 -11.64
CA ASP A 24 4.01 9.11 -12.78
C ASP A 24 3.48 9.72 -14.09
N VAL A 25 4.06 9.30 -15.21
CA VAL A 25 3.66 9.73 -16.56
C VAL A 25 2.97 8.57 -17.26
N LEU A 26 1.85 8.82 -17.97
CA LEU A 26 1.16 7.84 -18.79
C LEU A 26 1.06 8.31 -20.24
N LEU A 27 1.68 7.58 -21.16
CA LEU A 27 1.62 7.81 -22.59
C LEU A 27 0.43 7.05 -23.19
N PHE A 28 -0.53 7.77 -23.75
CA PHE A 28 -1.74 7.19 -24.34
C PHE A 28 -2.25 8.03 -25.52
N GLU A 29 -2.45 7.39 -26.67
CA GLU A 29 -2.97 8.03 -27.90
C GLU A 29 -2.19 9.30 -28.31
N GLY A 30 -0.87 9.27 -28.16
CA GLY A 30 0.01 10.42 -28.46
C GLY A 30 -0.08 11.56 -27.44
N LYS A 31 -0.76 11.36 -26.31
CA LYS A 31 -0.85 12.30 -25.19
C LYS A 31 0.04 11.86 -24.05
N GLU A 32 0.53 12.84 -23.30
CA GLU A 32 1.17 12.66 -22.02
C GLU A 32 0.16 13.00 -20.91
N LEU A 33 -0.17 12.02 -20.09
CA LEU A 33 -1.14 12.15 -19.00
C LEU A 33 -0.41 12.07 -17.66
N ARG A 34 -0.89 12.85 -16.69
CA ARG A 34 -0.41 12.81 -15.32
C ARG A 34 -1.02 11.62 -14.58
N LEU A 35 -0.26 10.56 -14.34
CA LEU A 35 -0.74 9.39 -13.58
C LEU A 35 -0.75 9.72 -12.08
N THR A 36 -1.93 9.66 -11.47
CA THR A 36 -2.10 10.01 -10.06
C THR A 36 -1.47 8.94 -9.18
N THR A 37 -0.62 9.36 -8.25
CA THR A 37 0.06 8.50 -7.28
C THR A 37 0.04 9.18 -5.92
N SER A 38 -0.14 8.42 -4.84
CA SER A 38 -0.26 8.96 -3.48
C SER A 38 0.32 7.99 -2.46
N TRP A 39 0.61 8.49 -1.25
CA TRP A 39 1.03 7.64 -0.15
C TRP A 39 -0.09 6.64 0.22
N ALA A 40 -1.34 7.03 -0.03
CA ALA A 40 -2.55 6.26 0.21
C ALA A 40 -2.74 5.08 -0.76
N TYR A 41 -2.19 5.16 -1.98
CA TYR A 41 -2.31 4.09 -2.97
C TYR A 41 -1.07 4.06 -3.87
N PRO A 42 -0.35 2.93 -3.90
CA PRO A 42 0.93 2.81 -4.60
C PRO A 42 0.76 2.93 -6.11
N SER A 43 1.82 3.36 -6.81
CA SER A 43 1.91 3.17 -8.26
C SER A 43 2.00 1.69 -8.64
N PRO A 44 1.83 1.36 -9.93
CA PRO A 44 2.01 -0.01 -10.38
C PRO A 44 3.42 -0.57 -10.10
N LEU A 45 4.46 0.29 -10.08
CA LEU A 45 5.83 -0.15 -9.77
C LEU A 45 6.05 -0.35 -8.27
N GLU A 46 5.49 0.50 -7.41
CA GLU A 46 5.50 0.26 -5.96
C GLU A 46 4.72 -1.00 -5.60
N THR A 47 3.62 -1.26 -6.31
CA THR A 47 2.82 -2.48 -6.14
C THR A 47 3.63 -3.74 -6.45
N TYR A 48 4.49 -3.71 -7.49
CA TYR A 48 5.42 -4.81 -7.80
C TYR A 48 6.31 -5.15 -6.60
N TYR A 49 6.97 -4.15 -6.02
CA TYR A 49 7.88 -4.36 -4.89
C TYR A 49 7.12 -4.88 -3.65
N LYS A 50 5.99 -4.26 -3.32
CA LYS A 50 5.15 -4.66 -2.19
C LYS A 50 4.64 -6.11 -2.31
N GLN A 51 4.12 -6.50 -3.47
CA GLN A 51 3.54 -7.84 -3.66
C GLN A 51 4.60 -8.92 -3.86
N SER A 52 5.72 -8.61 -4.52
CA SER A 52 6.82 -9.56 -4.69
C SER A 52 7.68 -9.74 -3.43
N GLY A 53 7.54 -8.84 -2.45
CA GLY A 53 8.40 -8.78 -1.26
C GLY A 53 9.85 -8.38 -1.59
N GLN A 54 10.08 -7.79 -2.78
CA GLN A 54 11.37 -7.26 -3.17
C GLN A 54 11.52 -5.82 -2.70
N THR A 55 12.75 -5.46 -2.33
CA THR A 55 13.09 -4.11 -1.92
C THR A 55 13.18 -3.17 -3.13
N SER A 56 12.56 -2.00 -3.02
CA SER A 56 12.70 -0.94 -4.03
C SER A 56 14.16 -0.47 -4.08
N PRO A 57 14.81 -0.41 -5.25
CA PRO A 57 16.16 0.15 -5.37
C PRO A 57 16.17 1.69 -5.34
N PHE A 58 15.00 2.33 -5.38
CA PHE A 58 14.86 3.77 -5.46
C PHE A 58 14.81 4.40 -4.07
N LYS A 59 15.58 5.47 -3.87
CA LYS A 59 15.66 6.19 -2.59
C LYS A 59 14.96 7.53 -2.69
N ALA A 60 14.20 7.89 -1.66
CA ALA A 60 13.58 9.21 -1.53
C ALA A 60 14.61 10.34 -1.76
N THR A 61 14.29 11.27 -2.67
CA THR A 61 15.16 12.43 -2.97
C THR A 61 14.65 13.72 -2.35
N GLY A 62 13.41 13.72 -1.85
CA GLY A 62 12.79 14.85 -1.17
C GLY A 62 11.33 14.56 -0.83
N THR A 63 10.67 15.51 -0.16
CA THR A 63 9.25 15.37 0.24
C THR A 63 8.30 15.34 -0.96
N ALA A 64 8.70 15.92 -2.09
CA ALA A 64 7.98 15.85 -3.36
C ALA A 64 8.13 14.50 -4.08
N LEU A 65 9.10 13.66 -3.68
CA LEU A 65 9.42 12.40 -4.35
C LEU A 65 9.89 11.36 -3.33
N TYR A 66 9.03 11.02 -2.36
CA TYR A 66 9.39 10.05 -1.32
C TYR A 66 9.59 8.64 -1.89
N ARG A 67 8.99 8.35 -3.05
CA ARG A 67 9.15 7.08 -3.78
C ARG A 67 10.51 6.91 -4.45
N GLY A 68 11.26 8.01 -4.56
CA GLY A 68 12.59 8.02 -5.19
C GLY A 68 12.60 7.82 -6.71
N HIS A 69 11.44 7.73 -7.36
CA HIS A 69 11.35 7.53 -8.81
C HIS A 69 10.07 8.12 -9.41
N ILE A 70 10.14 8.42 -10.71
CA ILE A 70 8.99 8.71 -11.58
C ILE A 70 8.97 7.65 -12.67
N ALA A 71 7.88 6.88 -12.77
CA ALA A 71 7.74 5.90 -13.84
C ALA A 71 6.97 6.50 -15.03
N THR A 72 7.44 6.22 -16.24
CA THR A 72 6.67 6.47 -17.47
C THR A 72 6.06 5.16 -17.94
N TRP A 73 4.74 5.16 -18.08
CA TRP A 73 3.92 4.05 -18.52
C TRP A 73 3.44 4.29 -19.95
N LEU A 74 3.25 3.21 -20.70
CA LEU A 74 2.72 3.22 -22.06
C LEU A 74 1.49 2.32 -22.12
N ILE A 75 0.45 2.79 -22.83
CA ILE A 75 -0.67 1.94 -23.22
C ILE A 75 -0.54 1.61 -24.70
N GLU A 76 -0.45 0.32 -25.02
CA GLU A 76 -0.38 -0.19 -26.38
C GLU A 76 -1.20 -1.48 -26.48
N ASN A 77 -2.04 -1.62 -27.51
CA ASN A 77 -2.81 -2.84 -27.77
C ASN A 77 -3.61 -3.37 -26.56
N GLU A 78 -4.26 -2.49 -25.80
CA GLU A 78 -5.01 -2.80 -24.55
C GLU A 78 -4.15 -3.25 -23.35
N TYR A 79 -2.83 -3.10 -23.39
CA TYR A 79 -1.95 -3.46 -22.27
C TYR A 79 -1.19 -2.24 -21.74
N LEU A 80 -0.93 -2.26 -20.44
CA LEU A 80 -0.06 -1.34 -19.74
C LEU A 80 1.38 -1.87 -19.77
N TYR A 81 2.32 -1.02 -20.14
CA TYR A 81 3.75 -1.31 -20.16
C TYR A 81 4.53 -0.28 -19.36
N LEU A 82 5.58 -0.72 -18.67
CA LEU A 82 6.60 0.15 -18.10
C LEU A 82 7.57 0.55 -19.22
N ASN A 83 7.59 1.84 -19.57
CA ASN A 83 8.42 2.38 -20.65
C ASN A 83 9.80 2.80 -20.16
N LYS A 84 9.85 3.55 -19.06
CA LYS A 84 11.11 3.94 -18.40
C LYS A 84 10.87 4.33 -16.94
N VAL A 85 11.94 4.43 -16.18
CA VAL A 85 11.93 4.97 -14.83
C VAL A 85 13.01 6.03 -14.69
N GLU A 86 12.67 7.16 -14.09
CA GLU A 86 13.62 8.22 -13.76
C GLU A 86 13.86 8.23 -12.25
N SER A 87 15.13 8.16 -11.83
CA SER A 87 15.53 8.26 -10.43
C SER A 87 16.89 8.94 -10.32
N ASN A 88 17.03 9.94 -9.42
CA ASN A 88 18.26 10.72 -9.24
C ASN A 88 18.82 11.29 -10.56
N ASP A 89 17.95 11.87 -11.38
CA ASP A 89 18.27 12.42 -12.72
C ASP A 89 18.88 11.39 -13.70
N LYS A 90 18.68 10.10 -13.44
CA LYS A 90 19.06 9.00 -14.33
C LYS A 90 17.83 8.31 -14.86
N GLU A 91 17.81 8.14 -16.18
CA GLU A 91 16.88 7.24 -16.84
C GLU A 91 17.37 5.80 -16.69
N ILE A 92 16.48 4.92 -16.24
CA ILE A 92 16.71 3.50 -16.00
C ILE A 92 15.75 2.75 -16.91
N GLN A 93 16.30 1.88 -17.76
CA GLN A 93 15.47 1.07 -18.64
C GLN A 93 14.77 -0.03 -17.84
N PRO A 94 13.53 -0.42 -18.20
CA PRO A 94 12.79 -1.45 -17.48
C PRO A 94 13.56 -2.76 -17.29
N SER A 95 14.42 -3.13 -18.25
CA SER A 95 15.27 -4.32 -18.22
C SER A 95 16.33 -4.30 -17.11
N GLU A 96 16.70 -3.12 -16.61
CA GLU A 96 17.71 -2.93 -15.56
C GLU A 96 17.11 -3.04 -14.15
N ILE A 97 15.80 -2.87 -14.01
CA ILE A 97 15.10 -2.82 -12.73
C ILE A 97 14.97 -4.24 -12.12
N GLY A 98 14.82 -5.25 -12.96
CA GLY A 98 14.77 -6.63 -12.51
C GLY A 98 14.51 -7.61 -13.64
N SER A 99 15.21 -8.74 -13.62
CA SER A 99 15.10 -9.80 -14.63
C SER A 99 13.74 -10.51 -14.68
N LYS A 100 12.82 -10.18 -13.77
CA LYS A 100 11.49 -10.79 -13.64
C LYS A 100 10.34 -9.83 -13.96
N LEU A 101 10.62 -8.58 -14.35
CA LEU A 101 9.59 -7.61 -14.70
C LEU A 101 9.06 -7.89 -16.10
N GLY A 102 7.76 -8.18 -16.18
CA GLY A 102 7.02 -8.33 -17.44
C GLY A 102 7.43 -9.55 -18.26
N LYS A 103 6.46 -10.21 -18.89
CA LYS A 103 6.73 -11.36 -19.78
C LYS A 103 6.69 -10.98 -21.24
N LYS A 104 6.05 -9.86 -21.57
CA LYS A 104 5.85 -9.37 -22.93
C LYS A 104 6.58 -8.04 -23.12
N GLN A 105 6.92 -7.76 -24.37
CA GLN A 105 7.49 -6.49 -24.78
C GLN A 105 6.54 -5.79 -25.74
N SER A 106 6.45 -4.46 -25.63
CA SER A 106 5.78 -3.60 -26.61
C SER A 106 6.63 -3.43 -27.87
N SER A 107 6.08 -2.72 -28.86
CA SER A 107 6.79 -2.40 -30.10
C SER A 107 8.09 -1.59 -29.90
N ASN A 108 8.17 -0.80 -28.82
CA ASN A 108 9.33 0.05 -28.49
C ASN A 108 10.25 -0.54 -27.42
N GLY A 109 10.04 -1.80 -27.00
CA GLY A 109 10.87 -2.47 -25.98
C GLY A 109 10.44 -2.23 -24.53
N SER A 110 9.32 -1.53 -24.28
CA SER A 110 8.71 -1.43 -22.94
C SER A 110 8.30 -2.80 -22.42
N LEU A 111 8.32 -3.00 -21.10
CA LEU A 111 7.98 -4.29 -20.47
C LEU A 111 6.54 -4.32 -19.97
N SER A 112 5.81 -5.40 -20.23
CA SER A 112 4.41 -5.52 -19.81
C SER A 112 4.25 -5.48 -18.30
N ALA A 113 3.26 -4.75 -17.81
CA ALA A 113 2.91 -4.70 -16.40
C ALA A 113 2.03 -5.89 -15.98
N ASP A 114 2.35 -7.11 -16.40
CA ASP A 114 1.51 -8.30 -16.20
C ASP A 114 1.33 -8.67 -14.71
N TRP A 115 2.17 -8.13 -13.83
CA TRP A 115 2.04 -8.26 -12.38
C TRP A 115 0.94 -7.36 -11.80
N PHE A 116 0.57 -6.28 -12.49
CA PHE A 116 -0.27 -5.24 -11.94
C PHE A 116 -1.75 -5.49 -12.22
N SER A 117 -2.54 -5.38 -11.16
CA SER A 117 -4.00 -5.33 -11.20
C SER A 117 -4.49 -4.22 -10.28
N GLY A 118 -5.38 -3.37 -10.77
CA GLY A 118 -5.83 -2.20 -10.01
C GLY A 118 -6.62 -1.22 -10.85
N VAL A 119 -6.90 -0.05 -10.26
CA VAL A 119 -7.59 1.05 -10.95
C VAL A 119 -6.69 2.26 -10.96
N LEU A 120 -6.36 2.75 -12.15
CA LEU A 120 -5.52 3.92 -12.33
C LEU A 120 -6.37 5.14 -12.70
N LYS A 121 -5.95 6.31 -12.20
CA LYS A 121 -6.48 7.61 -12.60
C LYS A 121 -5.36 8.43 -13.23
N ALA A 122 -5.52 8.83 -14.48
CA ALA A 122 -4.59 9.72 -15.17
C ALA A 122 -5.30 11.00 -15.64
N THR A 123 -4.67 12.15 -15.43
CA THR A 123 -5.25 13.47 -15.75
C THR A 123 -4.62 14.05 -17.00
N GLU A 124 -5.45 14.45 -17.95
CA GLU A 124 -5.08 15.26 -19.12
C GLU A 124 -5.11 16.74 -18.72
N LEU A 125 -3.95 17.38 -18.81
CA LEU A 125 -3.79 18.80 -18.59
C LEU A 125 -3.41 19.48 -19.90
N LYS A 126 -3.95 20.67 -20.13
CA LYS A 126 -3.50 21.58 -21.18
C LYS A 126 -2.64 22.66 -20.54
N TYR A 127 -1.35 22.64 -20.87
CA TYR A 127 -0.40 23.62 -20.39
C TYR A 127 -0.57 24.94 -21.14
N THR A 128 -0.70 26.02 -20.37
CA THR A 128 -0.64 27.41 -20.87
C THR A 128 0.54 28.12 -20.22
N GLU A 129 0.91 29.31 -20.68
CA GLU A 129 2.03 30.06 -20.11
C GLU A 129 1.91 30.33 -18.61
N THR A 130 0.68 30.37 -18.08
CA THR A 130 0.42 30.77 -16.69
C THR A 130 -0.26 29.70 -15.85
N ASN A 131 -0.90 28.69 -16.47
CA ASN A 131 -1.75 27.74 -15.75
C ASN A 131 -1.82 26.37 -16.42
N ASP A 132 -2.07 25.36 -15.60
CA ASP A 132 -2.45 24.02 -16.04
C ASP A 132 -3.98 23.93 -16.08
N ILE A 133 -4.53 23.73 -17.27
CA ILE A 133 -5.98 23.66 -17.46
C ILE A 133 -6.40 22.18 -17.48
N PHE A 134 -7.25 21.80 -16.54
CA PHE A 134 -7.88 20.48 -16.56
C PHE A 134 -8.70 20.26 -17.84
N VAL A 135 -8.43 19.14 -18.52
CA VAL A 135 -9.18 18.74 -19.72
C VAL A 135 -10.10 17.55 -19.41
N ALA A 136 -9.53 16.46 -18.88
CA ALA A 136 -10.26 15.27 -18.52
C ALA A 136 -9.46 14.37 -17.57
N ASP A 137 -10.16 13.48 -16.87
CA ASP A 137 -9.59 12.33 -16.19
C ASP A 137 -9.86 11.05 -16.97
N TYR A 138 -8.90 10.14 -16.96
CA TYR A 138 -8.98 8.81 -17.53
C TYR A 138 -8.90 7.82 -16.37
N TYR A 139 -9.93 6.99 -16.24
CA TYR A 139 -9.95 5.89 -15.29
C TYR A 139 -9.74 4.58 -16.03
N LEU A 140 -8.80 3.77 -15.56
CA LEU A 140 -8.42 2.51 -16.19
C LEU A 140 -8.55 1.37 -15.19
N ASN A 141 -9.44 0.42 -15.48
CA ASN A 141 -9.50 -0.84 -14.75
C ASN A 141 -8.56 -1.85 -15.40
N ILE A 142 -7.57 -2.33 -14.64
CA ILE A 142 -6.49 -3.15 -15.16
C ILE A 142 -6.46 -4.48 -14.40
N GLN A 143 -6.36 -5.58 -15.13
CA GLN A 143 -6.10 -6.92 -14.58
C GLN A 143 -4.91 -7.55 -15.29
N HIS A 144 -3.88 -7.89 -14.52
CA HIS A 144 -2.64 -8.50 -14.98
C HIS A 144 -2.09 -7.78 -16.22
N GLY A 145 -1.95 -6.45 -16.11
CA GLY A 145 -1.46 -5.57 -17.16
C GLY A 145 -2.45 -5.27 -18.29
N ARG A 146 -3.56 -6.00 -18.42
CA ARG A 146 -4.56 -5.76 -19.46
C ARG A 146 -5.60 -4.74 -18.99
N ILE A 147 -5.88 -3.75 -19.83
CA ILE A 147 -6.95 -2.78 -19.62
C ILE A 147 -8.28 -3.44 -19.96
N LEU A 148 -9.14 -3.62 -18.97
CA LEU A 148 -10.48 -4.17 -19.14
C LEU A 148 -11.51 -3.09 -19.44
N GLU A 149 -11.31 -1.91 -18.86
CA GLU A 149 -12.19 -0.77 -19.03
C GLU A 149 -11.38 0.53 -18.98
N LEU A 150 -11.70 1.44 -19.89
CA LEU A 150 -11.14 2.80 -19.94
C LEU A 150 -12.29 3.77 -20.08
N VAL A 151 -12.39 4.72 -19.15
CA VAL A 151 -13.44 5.74 -19.14
C VAL A 151 -12.81 7.12 -19.02
N ARG A 152 -13.25 8.03 -19.90
CA ARG A 152 -12.85 9.43 -19.90
C ARG A 152 -13.95 10.29 -19.28
N LEU A 153 -13.60 11.10 -18.29
CA LEU A 153 -14.49 12.03 -17.59
C LEU A 153 -14.03 13.47 -17.81
N THR A 154 -14.92 14.32 -18.34
CA THR A 154 -14.68 15.76 -18.49
C THR A 154 -15.20 16.53 -17.27
N ARG A 155 -15.02 17.86 -17.27
CA ARG A 155 -15.61 18.72 -16.23
C ARG A 155 -17.14 18.62 -16.18
N GLU A 156 -17.79 18.57 -17.34
CA GLU A 156 -19.24 18.42 -17.45
C GLU A 156 -19.73 17.11 -16.82
N ASP A 157 -18.94 16.03 -16.91
CA ASP A 157 -19.28 14.77 -16.26
C ASP A 157 -19.28 14.87 -14.73
N TYR A 158 -18.36 15.65 -14.17
CA TYR A 158 -18.29 15.93 -12.75
C TYR A 158 -19.43 16.86 -12.29
N ASP A 159 -19.74 17.90 -13.07
CA ASP A 159 -20.82 18.83 -12.74
C ASP A 159 -22.19 18.10 -12.70
N ASN A 160 -22.35 17.03 -13.48
CA ASN A 160 -23.55 16.19 -13.52
C ASN A 160 -23.46 14.93 -12.64
N TYR A 161 -22.39 14.76 -11.84
CA TYR A 161 -22.10 13.49 -11.14
C TYR A 161 -23.20 13.06 -10.17
N GLU A 162 -23.66 13.97 -9.31
CA GLU A 162 -24.71 13.66 -8.31
C GLU A 162 -26.06 13.31 -8.96
N GLN A 163 -26.41 14.00 -10.05
CA GLN A 163 -27.62 13.69 -10.81
C GLN A 163 -27.52 12.30 -11.46
N ASN A 164 -26.35 11.97 -12.03
CA ASN A 164 -26.08 10.67 -12.62
C ASN A 164 -26.04 9.55 -11.57
N ARG A 165 -25.61 9.84 -10.34
CA ARG A 165 -25.54 8.88 -9.23
C ARG A 165 -26.92 8.55 -8.65
N ALA A 166 -27.84 9.52 -8.64
CA ALA A 166 -29.19 9.34 -8.09
C ALA A 166 -30.13 8.52 -8.99
N ASN A 167 -29.77 8.30 -10.26
CA ASN A 167 -30.58 7.53 -11.20
C ASN A 167 -30.19 6.03 -11.18
N GLU A 168 -30.85 5.24 -10.33
CA GLU A 168 -30.55 3.82 -10.09
C GLU A 168 -30.68 2.95 -11.36
N ASP A 169 -31.60 3.28 -12.27
CA ASP A 169 -31.82 2.52 -13.51
C ASP A 169 -30.71 2.74 -14.56
N ALA A 170 -29.83 3.71 -14.34
CA ALA A 170 -28.73 4.05 -15.24
C ALA A 170 -27.43 4.29 -14.47
N GLN A 171 -26.95 3.28 -13.72
CA GLN A 171 -25.59 3.34 -13.16
C GLN A 171 -24.58 3.34 -14.31
N SER A 172 -24.28 4.55 -14.79
CA SER A 172 -23.45 4.77 -15.95
C SER A 172 -22.05 4.21 -15.68
N LYS A 173 -21.36 3.77 -16.75
CA LYS A 173 -19.97 3.32 -16.66
C LYS A 173 -19.06 4.32 -15.92
N LYS A 174 -19.36 5.62 -16.05
CA LYS A 174 -18.64 6.73 -15.38
C LYS A 174 -18.78 6.67 -13.85
N VAL A 175 -19.97 6.43 -13.32
CA VAL A 175 -20.18 6.27 -11.87
C VAL A 175 -19.58 4.95 -11.38
N ALA A 176 -19.75 3.87 -12.16
CA ALA A 176 -19.24 2.56 -11.78
C ALA A 176 -17.71 2.53 -11.63
N ILE A 177 -16.97 3.19 -12.54
CA ILE A 177 -15.51 3.22 -12.50
C ILE A 177 -14.97 4.15 -11.41
N THR A 178 -15.63 5.26 -11.10
CA THR A 178 -15.23 6.15 -10.00
C THR A 178 -15.45 5.48 -8.65
N ASP A 179 -16.56 4.75 -8.48
CA ASP A 179 -16.81 3.94 -7.29
C ASP A 179 -15.77 2.81 -7.16
N LEU A 180 -15.39 2.18 -8.27
CA LEU A 180 -14.34 1.15 -8.29
C LEU A 180 -12.97 1.73 -7.90
N TYR A 181 -12.62 2.91 -8.43
CA TYR A 181 -11.41 3.64 -8.08
C TYR A 181 -11.39 3.99 -6.58
N GLN A 182 -12.50 4.47 -6.02
CA GLN A 182 -12.57 4.78 -4.59
C GLN A 182 -12.35 3.53 -3.73
N ARG A 183 -13.01 2.40 -4.07
CA ARG A 183 -12.78 1.13 -3.35
C ARG A 183 -11.33 0.65 -3.45
N TYR A 184 -10.70 0.82 -4.62
CA TYR A 184 -9.28 0.51 -4.81
C TYR A 184 -8.39 1.37 -3.91
N THR A 185 -8.62 2.68 -3.90
CA THR A 185 -7.89 3.60 -3.03
C THR A 185 -8.09 3.29 -1.55
N ASP A 186 -9.33 3.07 -1.10
CA ASP A 186 -9.64 2.73 0.30
C ASP A 186 -8.98 1.41 0.71
N TYR A 187 -8.99 0.41 -0.17
CA TYR A 187 -8.33 -0.87 0.06
C TYR A 187 -6.83 -0.68 0.31
N TYR A 188 -6.10 0.00 -0.59
CA TYR A 188 -4.67 0.21 -0.42
C TYR A 188 -4.31 1.13 0.74
N PHE A 189 -5.15 2.12 1.01
CA PHE A 189 -4.99 3.02 2.14
C PHE A 189 -5.00 2.27 3.48
N ARG A 190 -5.82 1.22 3.57
CA ARG A 190 -5.96 0.39 4.76
C ARG A 190 -5.01 -0.78 4.86
N LEU A 191 -4.31 -1.13 3.77
CA LEU A 191 -3.33 -2.23 3.80
C LEU A 191 -2.16 -1.99 4.75
N SER A 192 -1.84 -0.73 5.07
CA SER A 192 -0.74 -0.39 5.98
C SER A 192 -1.11 -0.44 7.46
N GLU A 193 -2.37 -0.71 7.79
CA GLU A 193 -2.83 -0.80 9.18
C GLU A 193 -2.29 -2.10 9.80
N PRO A 194 -1.52 -2.03 10.90
CA PRO A 194 -0.91 -3.21 11.48
C PRO A 194 -1.95 -4.15 12.09
N ASP A 195 -1.71 -5.45 11.93
CA ASP A 195 -2.44 -6.48 12.63
C ASP A 195 -2.12 -6.46 14.13
N GLU A 196 -2.94 -7.14 14.92
CA GLU A 196 -2.73 -7.31 16.37
C GLU A 196 -2.37 -8.76 16.66
N ILE A 197 -1.47 -9.01 17.62
CA ILE A 197 -1.12 -10.36 18.02
C ILE A 197 -1.06 -10.50 19.54
N ASN A 198 -1.76 -11.50 20.06
CA ASN A 198 -1.70 -11.90 21.45
C ASN A 198 -0.60 -12.92 21.66
N TRP A 199 0.42 -12.59 22.45
CA TRP A 199 1.51 -13.49 22.75
C TRP A 199 1.97 -13.33 24.20
N ASN A 200 2.09 -14.45 24.92
CA ASN A 200 2.43 -14.47 26.35
C ASN A 200 1.53 -13.56 27.22
N GLY A 201 0.24 -13.48 26.87
CA GLY A 201 -0.75 -12.66 27.58
C GLY A 201 -0.67 -11.16 27.27
N LYS A 202 0.15 -10.73 26.31
CA LYS A 202 0.27 -9.34 25.87
C LYS A 202 -0.34 -9.15 24.49
N ALA A 203 -1.04 -8.02 24.30
CA ALA A 203 -1.52 -7.58 22.98
C ALA A 203 -0.44 -6.70 22.33
N LEU A 204 0.06 -7.11 21.17
CA LEU A 204 1.18 -6.49 20.46
C LEU A 204 0.73 -6.05 19.06
N LYS A 205 1.44 -5.12 18.44
CA LYS A 205 1.27 -4.79 17.01
C LYS A 205 2.15 -5.66 16.15
N LEU A 206 1.58 -6.29 15.12
CA LEU A 206 2.31 -7.14 14.19
C LEU A 206 2.69 -6.34 12.94
N LYS A 207 4.00 -6.19 12.70
CA LYS A 207 4.56 -5.58 11.50
C LYS A 207 5.23 -6.62 10.61
N THR A 208 4.96 -6.53 9.31
CA THR A 208 5.62 -7.32 8.27
C THR A 208 6.56 -6.45 7.46
N THR A 209 7.49 -7.06 6.73
CA THR A 209 8.40 -6.32 5.83
C THR A 209 7.65 -5.60 4.71
N SER A 210 6.50 -6.14 4.28
CA SER A 210 5.65 -5.54 3.25
C SER A 210 4.72 -4.44 3.78
N GLY A 211 4.60 -4.31 5.10
CA GLY A 211 3.59 -3.47 5.76
C GLY A 211 2.15 -3.99 5.68
N MET A 212 1.91 -5.18 5.08
CA MET A 212 0.60 -5.76 4.89
C MET A 212 0.34 -6.97 5.82
N SER A 213 -0.92 -7.32 6.05
CA SER A 213 -1.33 -8.47 6.86
C SER A 213 -0.72 -9.79 6.34
N PRO A 214 -0.18 -10.68 7.21
CA PRO A 214 0.27 -12.02 6.82
C PRO A 214 -0.82 -12.91 6.21
N LEU A 215 -2.11 -12.56 6.41
CA LEU A 215 -3.22 -13.28 5.79
C LEU A 215 -3.14 -13.26 4.25
N LEU A 216 -2.60 -12.19 3.65
CA LEU A 216 -2.48 -12.08 2.20
C LEU A 216 -1.47 -13.08 1.60
N GLN A 217 -0.57 -13.65 2.42
CA GLN A 217 0.33 -14.73 1.97
C GLN A 217 -0.44 -16.00 1.57
N LEU A 218 -1.61 -16.24 2.17
CA LEU A 218 -2.50 -17.35 1.77
C LEU A 218 -2.93 -17.23 0.30
N TYR A 219 -2.98 -15.99 -0.20
CA TYR A 219 -3.37 -15.63 -1.55
C TYR A 219 -2.16 -15.30 -2.44
N ASN A 220 -0.96 -15.73 -2.04
CA ASN A 220 0.32 -15.45 -2.70
C ASN A 220 0.60 -13.93 -2.87
N ASN A 221 0.02 -13.09 -2.01
CA ASN A 221 0.00 -11.63 -2.14
C ASN A 221 -0.57 -11.10 -3.47
N ASP A 222 -1.29 -11.93 -4.23
CA ASP A 222 -2.11 -11.47 -5.34
C ASP A 222 -3.45 -10.98 -4.77
N HIS A 223 -3.59 -9.66 -4.70
CA HIS A 223 -4.75 -9.04 -4.09
C HIS A 223 -6.05 -9.30 -4.87
N LEU A 224 -6.00 -9.75 -6.12
CA LEU A 224 -7.21 -10.21 -6.82
C LEU A 224 -7.73 -11.55 -6.28
N ASN A 225 -6.87 -12.37 -5.69
CA ASN A 225 -7.26 -13.64 -5.09
C ASN A 225 -7.87 -13.45 -3.68
N TRP A 226 -7.64 -12.30 -3.04
CA TRP A 226 -8.35 -11.94 -1.82
C TRP A 226 -9.84 -11.73 -2.13
N PRO A 227 -10.78 -12.54 -1.59
CA PRO A 227 -12.20 -12.51 -1.98
C PRO A 227 -12.92 -11.19 -1.64
N PHE A 228 -12.35 -10.38 -0.75
CA PHE A 228 -12.91 -9.10 -0.31
C PHE A 228 -12.08 -7.91 -0.83
N ASN A 229 -11.43 -8.06 -1.99
CA ASN A 229 -10.73 -6.97 -2.66
C ASN A 229 -11.70 -5.92 -3.26
N TRP A 230 -11.15 -4.87 -3.86
CA TRP A 230 -11.90 -3.72 -4.39
C TRP A 230 -12.92 -4.06 -5.51
N ASN A 231 -12.79 -5.21 -6.17
CA ASN A 231 -13.75 -5.68 -7.17
C ASN A 231 -15.02 -6.27 -6.54
N ASN A 232 -14.99 -6.66 -5.26
CA ASN A 232 -16.16 -7.18 -4.58
C ASN A 232 -17.13 -6.04 -4.22
N LYS A 233 -18.24 -5.94 -4.96
CA LYS A 233 -19.26 -4.90 -4.76
C LYS A 233 -20.05 -5.06 -3.46
N SER A 234 -20.16 -6.28 -2.94
CA SER A 234 -20.97 -6.58 -1.76
C SER A 234 -20.22 -6.35 -0.46
N LYS A 235 -18.93 -6.71 -0.44
CA LYS A 235 -18.10 -6.71 0.76
C LYS A 235 -16.63 -6.53 0.34
N THR A 236 -16.09 -5.35 0.56
CA THR A 236 -14.71 -4.98 0.22
C THR A 236 -13.96 -4.52 1.47
N GLY A 237 -12.65 -4.67 1.51
CA GLY A 237 -11.78 -4.05 2.51
C GLY A 237 -10.43 -4.72 2.63
N ALA A 238 -9.47 -3.99 3.19
CA ALA A 238 -8.17 -4.56 3.53
C ALA A 238 -8.33 -5.51 4.74
N PRO A 239 -7.68 -6.68 4.74
CA PRO A 239 -7.69 -7.55 5.90
C PRO A 239 -6.94 -6.91 7.07
N ASN A 240 -7.54 -6.96 8.26
CA ASN A 240 -6.88 -6.67 9.53
C ASN A 240 -7.23 -7.78 10.52
N CYS A 241 -6.21 -8.46 11.01
CA CYS A 241 -6.38 -9.70 11.76
C CYS A 241 -5.92 -9.55 13.21
N LYS A 242 -6.58 -10.29 14.09
CA LYS A 242 -6.08 -10.61 15.43
C LYS A 242 -5.51 -12.01 15.41
N TRP A 243 -4.25 -12.11 15.78
CA TRP A 243 -3.49 -13.35 15.83
C TRP A 243 -3.24 -13.76 17.27
N TYR A 244 -2.86 -15.01 17.49
CA TYR A 244 -2.21 -15.41 18.72
C TYR A 244 -1.18 -16.50 18.49
N ILE A 245 -0.22 -16.60 19.41
CA ILE A 245 0.72 -17.72 19.47
C ILE A 245 0.37 -18.58 20.67
N ASP A 246 0.17 -19.87 20.44
CA ASP A 246 -0.14 -20.82 21.50
C ASP A 246 1.11 -21.27 22.28
N LYS A 247 0.90 -22.14 23.28
CA LYS A 247 1.97 -22.72 24.11
C LYS A 247 2.98 -23.58 23.33
N ASP A 248 2.59 -24.06 22.14
CA ASP A 248 3.40 -24.92 21.26
C ASP A 248 4.08 -24.08 20.16
N ASN A 249 4.12 -22.75 20.33
CA ASN A 249 4.70 -21.78 19.39
C ASN A 249 4.03 -21.75 18.02
N ARG A 250 2.76 -22.15 17.92
CA ARG A 250 1.98 -22.13 16.69
C ARG A 250 1.16 -20.85 16.59
N LEU A 251 1.20 -20.22 15.42
CA LEU A 251 0.48 -19.01 15.07
C LEU A 251 -0.93 -19.35 14.58
N PHE A 252 -1.92 -18.67 15.14
CA PHE A 252 -3.32 -18.81 14.76
C PHE A 252 -3.97 -17.45 14.48
N ILE A 253 -5.03 -17.46 13.68
CA ILE A 253 -5.95 -16.34 13.54
C ILE A 253 -7.15 -16.55 14.48
N ASP A 254 -7.42 -15.56 15.31
CA ASP A 254 -8.58 -15.48 16.20
C ASP A 254 -9.73 -14.68 15.55
N GLU A 255 -9.39 -13.54 14.94
CA GLU A 255 -10.39 -12.65 14.34
C GLU A 255 -9.89 -12.07 13.01
N ILE A 256 -10.80 -11.92 12.03
CA ILE A 256 -10.54 -11.20 10.79
C ILE A 256 -11.56 -10.07 10.68
N GLN A 257 -11.07 -8.87 10.37
CA GLN A 257 -11.88 -7.70 10.06
C GLN A 257 -11.50 -7.16 8.69
N LEU A 258 -12.46 -6.52 8.03
CA LEU A 258 -12.24 -5.68 6.87
C LEU A 258 -12.17 -4.23 7.30
N LEU A 259 -11.11 -3.55 6.87
CA LEU A 259 -10.95 -2.11 7.01
C LEU A 259 -11.35 -1.40 5.71
N THR A 260 -12.19 -0.39 5.82
CA THR A 260 -12.65 0.45 4.69
C THR A 260 -12.58 1.95 5.00
N GLY A 261 -12.80 2.75 3.96
CA GLY A 261 -12.86 4.22 4.02
C GLY A 261 -11.49 4.89 4.08
N SER A 262 -11.46 6.15 3.66
CA SER A 262 -10.25 6.99 3.55
C SER A 262 -10.03 7.97 4.71
N ASN A 263 -10.85 7.89 5.77
CA ASN A 263 -10.68 8.76 6.94
C ASN A 263 -9.40 8.40 7.72
N ILE A 264 -8.43 9.31 7.73
CA ILE A 264 -7.12 9.13 8.40
C ILE A 264 -7.22 8.85 9.90
N TYR A 265 -8.31 9.26 10.56
CA TYR A 265 -8.47 9.12 12.00
C TYR A 265 -9.20 7.84 12.41
N LYS A 266 -9.99 7.25 11.51
CA LYS A 266 -10.82 6.12 11.84
C LYS A 266 -11.14 5.26 10.62
N ALA A 267 -10.74 3.99 10.69
CA ALA A 267 -11.22 2.97 9.77
C ALA A 267 -12.66 2.57 10.11
N GLU A 268 -13.46 2.37 9.08
CA GLU A 268 -14.66 1.57 9.18
C GLU A 268 -14.25 0.09 9.28
N LYS A 269 -14.91 -0.66 10.16
CA LYS A 269 -14.56 -2.05 10.47
C LYS A 269 -15.78 -2.93 10.28
N SER A 270 -15.62 -4.02 9.55
CA SER A 270 -16.64 -5.08 9.50
C SER A 270 -16.00 -6.44 9.77
N LYS A 271 -16.63 -7.24 10.64
CA LYS A 271 -16.11 -8.55 11.01
C LYS A 271 -16.36 -9.56 9.89
N LEU A 272 -15.38 -10.43 9.66
CA LEU A 272 -15.50 -11.62 8.81
C LEU A 272 -15.59 -12.87 9.66
N LEU A 273 -16.42 -13.81 9.23
CA LEU A 273 -16.35 -15.18 9.73
C LEU A 273 -15.15 -15.87 9.08
N LEU A 274 -14.41 -16.68 9.84
CA LEU A 274 -13.28 -17.45 9.30
C LEU A 274 -13.69 -18.34 8.12
N SER A 275 -14.91 -18.90 8.18
CA SER A 275 -15.51 -19.71 7.11
C SER A 275 -15.76 -18.95 5.80
N GLU A 276 -15.82 -17.61 5.84
CA GLU A 276 -15.92 -16.78 4.63
C GLU A 276 -14.56 -16.59 3.96
N VAL A 277 -13.46 -16.78 4.69
CA VAL A 277 -12.08 -16.58 4.21
C VAL A 277 -11.45 -17.89 3.75
N ILE A 278 -11.65 -18.98 4.49
CA ILE A 278 -11.15 -20.30 4.10
C ILE A 278 -12.34 -21.26 3.93
N PRO A 279 -12.59 -21.77 2.71
CA PRO A 279 -13.62 -22.75 2.49
C PRO A 279 -13.28 -24.06 3.22
N LYS A 280 -14.05 -24.38 4.28
CA LYS A 280 -14.14 -25.68 4.96
C LYS A 280 -12.83 -26.24 5.56
N ASN A 281 -12.63 -25.95 6.83
CA ASN A 281 -12.35 -27.02 7.79
C ASN A 281 -13.35 -26.88 8.93
N ASP A 282 -14.33 -27.78 8.94
CA ASP A 282 -15.40 -27.79 9.93
C ASP A 282 -14.80 -28.06 11.32
N ASN A 283 -15.01 -27.12 12.26
CA ASN A 283 -14.85 -27.23 13.72
C ASN A 283 -13.67 -26.53 14.44
N GLU A 284 -12.85 -25.71 13.78
CA GLU A 284 -11.82 -24.94 14.52
C GLU A 284 -12.30 -23.53 14.86
N GLU A 285 -12.33 -23.19 16.16
CA GLU A 285 -12.61 -21.82 16.66
C GLU A 285 -11.53 -20.81 16.22
N ALA A 286 -10.34 -21.30 15.88
CA ALA A 286 -9.20 -20.53 15.43
C ALA A 286 -8.48 -21.24 14.29
N LEU A 287 -7.90 -20.48 13.36
CA LEU A 287 -7.31 -21.02 12.14
C LEU A 287 -5.79 -21.10 12.26
N PHE A 288 -5.23 -22.32 12.22
CA PHE A 288 -3.78 -22.51 12.23
C PHE A 288 -3.13 -21.94 10.96
N ALA A 289 -2.21 -21.00 11.13
CA ALA A 289 -1.63 -20.19 10.06
C ALA A 289 -0.40 -20.84 9.40
N ASN A 290 -0.53 -22.11 8.98
CA ASN A 290 0.59 -22.90 8.47
C ASN A 290 1.22 -22.39 7.16
N TRP A 291 0.57 -21.45 6.47
CA TRP A 291 1.09 -20.79 5.27
C TRP A 291 2.02 -19.62 5.60
N VAL A 292 2.00 -19.10 6.84
CA VAL A 292 2.74 -17.91 7.22
C VAL A 292 4.23 -18.24 7.36
N ASN A 293 5.04 -17.49 6.60
CA ASN A 293 6.49 -17.63 6.58
C ASN A 293 7.14 -16.25 6.54
N GLY A 294 8.21 -16.04 7.32
CA GLY A 294 9.01 -14.82 7.24
C GLY A 294 9.56 -14.35 8.58
N ILE A 295 10.00 -13.09 8.57
CA ILE A 295 10.49 -12.38 9.74
C ILE A 295 9.52 -11.24 10.03
N PHE A 296 9.07 -11.17 11.27
CA PHE A 296 8.07 -10.23 11.74
C PHE A 296 8.62 -9.44 12.92
N ILE A 297 8.05 -8.26 13.13
CA ILE A 297 8.30 -7.47 14.33
C ILE A 297 6.98 -7.42 15.10
N PHE A 298 7.01 -7.86 16.36
CA PHE A 298 5.91 -7.61 17.29
C PHE A 298 6.29 -6.45 18.20
N GLU A 299 5.51 -5.38 18.17
CA GLU A 299 5.77 -4.20 18.99
C GLU A 299 4.89 -4.23 20.24
N GLU A 300 5.55 -4.18 21.40
CA GLU A 300 4.93 -3.97 22.70
C GLU A 300 4.97 -2.48 23.02
N GLY A 301 3.85 -1.91 23.46
CA GLY A 301 3.76 -0.49 23.74
C GLY A 301 2.34 -0.04 23.96
N ASN A 302 2.13 1.27 23.87
CA ASN A 302 0.85 1.90 24.19
C ASN A 302 0.46 2.94 23.15
N MET A 303 -0.84 3.15 23.00
CA MET A 303 -1.34 4.32 22.26
C MET A 303 -1.09 5.57 23.09
N VAL A 304 -0.45 6.57 22.48
CA VAL A 304 -0.20 7.88 23.07
C VAL A 304 -0.95 8.92 22.25
N GLU A 305 -1.65 9.82 22.93
CA GLU A 305 -2.29 10.97 22.30
C GLU A 305 -1.38 12.21 22.44
N GLU A 306 -0.90 12.73 21.32
CA GLU A 306 -0.08 13.94 21.26
C GLU A 306 -0.65 14.89 20.22
N ASN A 307 -0.93 16.14 20.61
CA ASN A 307 -1.46 17.18 19.72
C ASN A 307 -2.75 16.79 18.96
N GLY A 308 -3.61 15.96 19.58
CA GLY A 308 -4.85 15.48 18.96
C GLY A 308 -4.66 14.33 17.97
N TYR A 309 -3.46 13.74 17.91
CA TYR A 309 -3.16 12.55 17.12
C TYR A 309 -2.87 11.37 18.05
N SER A 310 -3.48 10.23 17.78
CA SER A 310 -3.14 8.98 18.44
C SER A 310 -2.04 8.29 17.64
N SER A 311 -0.93 7.95 18.29
CA SER A 311 0.15 7.16 17.71
C SER A 311 0.52 6.00 18.62
N PHE A 312 0.95 4.88 18.05
CA PHE A 312 1.45 3.76 18.84
C PHE A 312 2.93 3.99 19.14
N LYS A 313 3.28 4.06 20.42
CA LYS A 313 4.66 4.18 20.88
C LYS A 313 5.11 2.82 21.39
N ALA A 314 6.02 2.19 20.66
CA ALA A 314 6.64 0.94 21.05
C ALA A 314 7.69 1.18 22.15
N ASP A 315 7.62 0.38 23.21
CA ASP A 315 8.62 0.28 24.27
C ASP A 315 9.61 -0.86 23.94
N PHE A 316 9.10 -1.96 23.40
CA PHE A 316 9.91 -3.11 22.97
C PHE A 316 9.52 -3.58 21.57
N ALA A 317 10.49 -4.13 20.85
CA ALA A 317 10.29 -4.82 19.59
C ALA A 317 10.80 -6.26 19.71
N HIS A 318 9.96 -7.20 19.29
CA HIS A 318 10.30 -8.61 19.23
C HIS A 318 10.51 -9.01 17.78
N PHE A 319 11.76 -9.27 17.40
CA PHE A 319 12.08 -9.87 16.11
C PHE A 319 11.79 -11.36 16.19
N VAL A 320 10.84 -11.82 15.38
CA VAL A 320 10.46 -13.23 15.35
C VAL A 320 10.61 -13.81 13.96
N LYS A 321 11.08 -15.05 13.90
CA LYS A 321 11.08 -15.85 12.68
C LYS A 321 9.98 -16.89 12.77
N ILE A 322 9.09 -16.91 11.79
CA ILE A 322 8.00 -17.89 11.69
C ILE A 322 8.21 -18.70 10.42
N GLU A 323 8.16 -20.02 10.57
CA GLU A 323 8.24 -20.98 9.46
C GLU A 323 7.06 -21.94 9.55
N ASN A 324 6.25 -21.98 8.49
CA ASN A 324 5.02 -22.75 8.40
C ASN A 324 4.08 -22.54 9.60
N GLY A 325 3.88 -21.27 9.99
CA GLY A 325 3.06 -20.91 11.14
C GLY A 325 3.66 -21.25 12.50
N VAL A 326 4.93 -21.67 12.59
CA VAL A 326 5.59 -21.98 13.87
C VAL A 326 6.69 -20.99 14.16
N LEU A 327 6.67 -20.34 15.33
CA LEU A 327 7.75 -19.47 15.81
C LEU A 327 9.00 -20.32 16.06
N LYS A 328 10.10 -19.97 15.37
CA LYS A 328 11.39 -20.67 15.41
C LYS A 328 12.45 -19.93 16.20
N GLU A 329 12.49 -18.61 16.04
CA GLU A 329 13.51 -17.75 16.62
C GLU A 329 12.83 -16.48 17.14
N HIS A 330 13.32 -15.96 18.27
CA HIS A 330 12.83 -14.73 18.89
C HIS A 330 13.97 -13.97 19.56
N TYR A 331 13.96 -12.65 19.39
CA TYR A 331 14.82 -11.73 20.11
C TYR A 331 14.04 -10.48 20.50
N GLU A 332 14.16 -10.08 21.76
CA GLU A 332 13.60 -8.82 22.27
C GLU A 332 14.65 -7.73 22.24
N ILE A 333 14.25 -6.54 21.83
CA ILE A 333 15.07 -5.33 21.88
C ILE A 333 14.24 -4.17 22.43
N ASP A 334 14.93 -3.20 23.03
CA ASP A 334 14.35 -1.89 23.34
C ASP A 334 14.00 -1.18 22.02
N ALA A 335 12.75 -0.77 21.85
CA ALA A 335 12.29 -0.14 20.61
C ALA A 335 12.89 1.26 20.39
N THR A 336 13.46 1.87 21.45
CA THR A 336 14.19 3.14 21.36
C THR A 336 15.65 2.98 20.96
N ALA A 337 16.16 1.74 20.93
CA ALA A 337 17.52 1.47 20.49
C ALA A 337 17.70 1.89 19.02
N ASP A 338 18.77 2.62 18.74
CA ASP A 338 19.13 2.95 17.36
C ASP A 338 19.35 1.66 16.58
N MET A 339 18.69 1.50 15.44
CA MET A 339 18.83 0.35 14.54
C MET A 339 20.32 0.09 14.17
N LYS A 340 21.17 1.12 14.18
CA LYS A 340 22.63 0.95 14.00
C LYS A 340 23.30 0.17 15.13
N GLN A 341 22.76 0.23 16.35
CA GLN A 341 23.26 -0.53 17.49
C GLN A 341 22.92 -2.02 17.37
N LEU A 342 21.87 -2.38 16.61
CA LEU A 342 21.56 -3.78 16.34
C LEU A 342 22.63 -4.44 15.47
N GLU A 343 23.25 -3.69 14.56
CA GLU A 343 24.34 -4.19 13.70
C GLU A 343 25.63 -4.48 14.49
N SER A 344 25.79 -3.85 15.66
CA SER A 344 26.93 -4.05 16.57
C SER A 344 26.59 -4.88 17.83
N SER A 345 25.41 -5.49 17.86
CA SER A 345 24.99 -6.36 18.98
C SER A 345 25.96 -7.52 19.18
N SER A 346 26.15 -7.96 20.43
CA SER A 346 26.92 -9.19 20.71
C SER A 346 26.14 -10.46 20.35
N ASN A 347 24.82 -10.36 20.11
CA ASN A 347 23.98 -11.49 19.74
C ASN A 347 24.02 -11.72 18.22
N GLN A 348 24.81 -12.70 17.78
CA GLN A 348 24.98 -13.05 16.37
C GLN A 348 23.68 -13.49 15.69
N GLY A 349 22.77 -14.15 16.44
CA GLY A 349 21.48 -14.58 15.92
C GLY A 349 20.57 -13.39 15.60
N LEU A 350 20.49 -12.42 16.52
CA LEU A 350 19.79 -11.15 16.29
C LEU A 350 20.39 -10.39 15.09
N ILE A 351 21.71 -10.26 14.98
CA ILE A 351 22.34 -9.60 13.83
C ILE A 351 21.95 -10.27 12.51
N LYS A 352 21.98 -11.61 12.48
CA LYS A 352 21.61 -12.38 11.29
C LYS A 352 20.15 -12.13 10.92
N LEU A 353 19.24 -12.27 11.88
CA LEU A 353 17.81 -12.07 11.66
C LEU A 353 17.49 -10.63 11.24
N PHE A 354 18.13 -9.64 11.87
CA PHE A 354 17.99 -8.23 11.52
C PHE A 354 18.50 -7.95 10.10
N LYS A 355 19.64 -8.50 9.69
CA LYS A 355 20.14 -8.36 8.31
C LYS A 355 19.19 -8.98 7.29
N GLU A 356 18.67 -10.16 7.57
CA GLU A 356 17.66 -10.82 6.72
C GLU A 356 16.37 -10.01 6.63
N TRP A 357 15.93 -9.41 7.75
CA TRP A 357 14.77 -8.52 7.78
C TRP A 357 15.02 -7.23 7.01
N LYS A 358 16.14 -6.55 7.27
CA LYS A 358 16.57 -5.30 6.62
C LYS A 358 16.73 -5.46 5.12
N GLN A 359 17.30 -6.57 4.66
CA GLN A 359 17.37 -6.89 3.23
C GLN A 359 15.98 -6.92 2.57
N LYS A 360 14.94 -7.26 3.34
CA LYS A 360 13.54 -7.28 2.90
C LYS A 360 12.76 -6.00 3.25
N ALA A 361 13.28 -5.13 4.13
CA ALA A 361 12.54 -4.05 4.78
C ALA A 361 13.09 -2.63 4.56
N GLU A 362 14.35 -2.44 4.14
CA GLU A 362 14.89 -1.12 3.72
C GLU A 362 14.32 -0.69 2.36
N ILE A 363 12.99 -0.57 2.36
CA ILE A 363 12.06 -0.06 1.35
C ILE A 363 11.81 1.42 1.60
#